data_AF-A0A0B8QJX0-F1
#
_entry.id   AF-A0A0B8QJX0-F1
#
_cell.length_a   1.000
_cell.length_b   1.000
_cell.length_c   1.000
_cell.angle_alpha   90.00
_cell.angle_beta   90.00
_cell.angle_gamma   90.00
#
_symmetry.space_group_name_H-M   'P 1'
#
loop_
_entity.id
_entity.type
_entity.pdbx_description
1 polymer ?
#
loop_
_entity_poly.entity_id
_entity_poly.type
_entity_poly.pdbx_seq_one_letter_code
_entity_poly.pdbx_strand_id
1 'polypeptide(L)'
;MSIPQTSSDSYQVQLDEKTERLQAMFSDYEMPSLEVFPSQEQHYRMRAEFRVWHEGDDLYYIMFNQETREKYRVDQFPVASRIINDLMPLLIEAVKDKPVLRHKLFQVDFLSTLSGEVLISLLYHKKLDDEWIALAKELKQTLNDEGFNLNLIGRARKMKIVLDQEYVIEKLNVFDRTYTYQQIENSFTHQMVRLQRRCLSGRSIVLESLRVTFLSSTVVTVTSLLR
;
A
#
# COMPACT_ATOMS: atom_id res chain seq x y z
N MET A 1 -4.62 22.43 -9.15
CA MET A 1 -4.77 21.32 -10.12
C MET A 1 -5.08 20.06 -9.35
N SER A 2 -6.12 19.35 -9.79
CA SER A 2 -6.81 18.31 -9.03
C SER A 2 -6.01 17.02 -9.02
N ILE A 3 -5.90 16.39 -7.84
CA ILE A 3 -5.65 14.95 -7.71
C ILE A 3 -6.58 14.23 -8.69
N PRO A 4 -6.15 13.20 -9.45
CA PRO A 4 -7.05 12.48 -10.34
C PRO A 4 -8.25 11.96 -9.53
N GLN A 5 -9.37 12.66 -9.66
CA GLN A 5 -10.64 12.30 -9.05
C GLN A 5 -11.19 11.15 -9.88
N THR A 6 -11.18 9.96 -9.32
CA THR A 6 -11.81 8.81 -9.95
C THR A 6 -13.31 8.92 -9.71
N SER A 7 -14.08 9.40 -10.69
CA SER A 7 -15.54 9.29 -10.67
C SER A 7 -15.93 7.85 -11.03
N SER A 8 -17.05 7.35 -10.48
CA SER A 8 -17.59 6.01 -10.77
C SER A 8 -17.74 5.77 -12.28
N ASP A 9 -18.25 6.76 -13.02
CA ASP A 9 -18.42 6.64 -14.47
C ASP A 9 -17.09 6.57 -15.22
N SER A 10 -16.05 7.26 -14.73
CA SER A 10 -14.69 7.16 -15.30
C SER A 10 -14.04 5.82 -14.99
N TYR A 11 -14.36 5.21 -13.85
CA TYR A 11 -13.78 3.93 -13.44
C TYR A 11 -14.27 2.77 -14.31
N GLN A 12 -15.57 2.67 -14.57
CA GLN A 12 -16.13 1.60 -15.39
C GLN A 12 -15.59 1.66 -16.82
N VAL A 13 -15.55 2.85 -17.43
CA VAL A 13 -14.96 3.04 -18.77
C VAL A 13 -13.50 2.58 -18.81
N GLN A 14 -12.68 2.95 -17.81
CA GLN A 14 -11.30 2.49 -17.74
C GLN A 14 -11.16 0.97 -17.57
N LEU A 15 -12.12 0.31 -16.90
CA LEU A 15 -12.12 -1.13 -16.71
C LEU A 15 -12.48 -1.86 -18.01
N ASP A 16 -13.47 -1.33 -18.73
CA ASP A 16 -13.93 -1.87 -20.01
C ASP A 16 -12.83 -1.74 -21.07
N GLU A 17 -12.22 -0.56 -21.20
CA GLU A 17 -11.07 -0.33 -22.10
C GLU A 17 -9.90 -1.29 -21.83
N LYS A 18 -9.60 -1.57 -20.55
CA LYS A 18 -8.55 -2.53 -20.17
C LYS A 18 -8.93 -3.96 -20.55
N THR A 19 -10.20 -4.31 -20.40
CA THR A 19 -10.73 -5.65 -20.72
C THR A 19 -10.70 -5.88 -22.23
N GLU A 20 -11.23 -4.93 -23.00
CA GLU A 20 -11.22 -4.97 -24.47
C GLU A 20 -9.80 -5.02 -25.02
N ARG A 21 -8.90 -4.19 -24.50
CA ARG A 21 -7.48 -4.22 -24.90
C ARG A 21 -6.84 -5.56 -24.61
N LEU A 22 -7.15 -6.19 -23.48
CA LEU A 22 -6.63 -7.51 -23.15
C LEU A 22 -7.19 -8.58 -24.10
N GLN A 23 -8.49 -8.55 -24.39
CA GLN A 23 -9.10 -9.47 -25.37
C GLN A 23 -8.44 -9.36 -26.75
N ALA A 24 -8.22 -8.12 -27.22
CA ALA A 24 -7.54 -7.87 -28.48
C ALA A 24 -6.09 -8.38 -28.48
N MET A 25 -5.35 -8.26 -27.38
CA MET A 25 -3.97 -8.79 -27.27
C MET A 25 -3.89 -10.31 -27.40
N PHE A 26 -4.96 -11.03 -27.07
CA PHE A 26 -5.01 -12.50 -27.10
C PHE A 26 -5.91 -13.06 -28.21
N SER A 27 -6.30 -12.25 -29.20
CA SER A 27 -7.24 -12.67 -30.27
C SER A 27 -6.77 -13.86 -31.09
N ASP A 28 -5.46 -14.07 -31.17
CA ASP A 28 -4.85 -15.16 -31.94
C ASP A 28 -4.87 -16.52 -31.20
N TYR A 29 -5.37 -16.55 -29.96
CA TYR A 29 -5.42 -17.74 -29.12
C TYR A 29 -6.86 -18.10 -28.73
N GLU A 30 -7.16 -19.40 -28.64
CA GLU A 30 -8.41 -19.86 -28.02
C GLU A 30 -8.34 -19.62 -26.50
N MET A 31 -9.02 -18.57 -26.04
CA MET A 31 -9.06 -18.18 -24.63
C MET A 31 -10.44 -18.41 -24.04
N PRO A 32 -10.53 -18.86 -22.76
CA PRO A 32 -11.79 -18.84 -22.04
C PRO A 32 -12.28 -17.40 -21.83
N SER A 33 -13.56 -17.24 -21.50
CA SER A 33 -14.11 -15.93 -21.14
C SER A 33 -13.31 -15.30 -20.00
N LEU A 34 -12.94 -14.03 -20.15
CA LEU A 34 -12.21 -13.31 -19.10
C LEU A 34 -13.06 -13.16 -17.84
N GLU A 35 -12.50 -13.56 -16.72
CA GLU A 35 -13.04 -13.24 -15.40
C GLU A 35 -12.42 -11.93 -14.91
N VAL A 36 -13.26 -10.91 -14.68
CA VAL A 36 -12.80 -9.56 -14.31
C VAL A 36 -12.99 -9.33 -12.82
N PHE A 37 -11.89 -9.02 -12.13
CA PHE A 37 -11.90 -8.68 -10.70
C PHE A 37 -11.68 -7.17 -10.51
N PRO A 38 -12.75 -6.34 -10.42
CA PRO A 38 -12.59 -4.90 -10.16
C PRO A 38 -11.88 -4.60 -8.82
N SER A 39 -11.03 -3.59 -8.79
CA SER A 39 -10.59 -2.99 -7.52
C SER A 39 -11.72 -2.15 -6.92
N GLN A 40 -11.50 -1.65 -5.70
CA GLN A 40 -12.29 -0.52 -5.23
C GLN A 40 -11.87 0.74 -6.01
N GLU A 41 -12.77 1.70 -6.15
CA GLU A 41 -12.49 2.98 -6.83
C GLU A 41 -11.53 3.86 -6.02
N GLN A 42 -11.63 3.77 -4.68
CA GLN A 42 -10.86 4.58 -3.73
C GLN A 42 -10.34 3.72 -2.58
N HIS A 43 -9.39 4.25 -1.82
CA HIS A 43 -8.81 3.66 -0.62
C HIS A 43 -8.23 2.26 -0.79
N TYR A 44 -7.78 1.96 -1.99
CA TYR A 44 -7.30 0.63 -2.36
C TYR A 44 -5.81 0.45 -2.07
N ARG A 45 -5.03 1.55 -1.97
CA ARG A 45 -3.57 1.51 -1.90
C ARG A 45 -3.10 1.54 -0.45
N MET A 46 -2.43 0.46 -0.03
CA MET A 46 -1.91 0.29 1.34
C MET A 46 -0.53 0.90 1.55
N ARG A 47 0.13 1.39 0.50
CA ARG A 47 1.43 2.06 0.58
C ARG A 47 1.42 3.38 -0.17
N ALA A 48 1.81 4.45 0.51
CA ALA A 48 1.90 5.78 -0.09
C ALA A 48 3.19 6.46 0.35
N GLU A 49 3.80 7.21 -0.56
CA GLU A 49 5.07 7.90 -0.34
C GLU A 49 4.87 9.35 -0.75
N PHE A 50 5.16 10.27 0.16
CA PHE A 50 4.93 11.69 -0.05
C PHE A 50 6.22 12.46 0.20
N ARG A 51 6.52 13.41 -0.69
CA ARG A 51 7.57 14.38 -0.39
C ARG A 51 7.01 15.42 0.57
N VAL A 52 7.87 15.95 1.42
CA VAL A 52 7.53 17.00 2.38
C VAL A 52 8.14 18.30 1.90
N TRP A 53 7.32 19.33 1.79
CA TRP A 53 7.74 20.67 1.39
C TRP A 53 7.71 21.62 2.59
N HIS A 54 8.72 22.48 2.67
CA HIS A 54 8.88 23.49 3.72
C HIS A 54 8.61 24.86 3.11
N GLU A 55 7.68 25.62 3.69
CA GLU A 55 7.34 26.96 3.24
C GLU A 55 7.25 27.91 4.43
N GLY A 56 8.35 28.60 4.73
CA GLY A 56 8.46 29.39 5.96
C GLY A 56 8.33 28.49 7.19
N ASP A 57 7.28 28.73 7.98
CA ASP A 57 6.90 27.91 9.14
C ASP A 57 5.91 26.79 8.78
N ASP A 58 5.37 26.79 7.56
CA ASP A 58 4.47 25.74 7.09
C ASP A 58 5.23 24.46 6.68
N LEU A 59 4.51 23.34 6.73
CA LEU A 59 4.98 22.01 6.38
C LEU A 59 3.82 21.24 5.75
N TYR A 60 3.97 20.71 4.53
CA TYR A 60 2.89 19.96 3.89
C TYR A 60 3.43 18.92 2.91
N TYR A 61 2.58 17.96 2.55
CA TYR A 61 2.91 16.95 1.55
C TYR A 61 2.78 17.50 0.13
N ILE A 62 3.68 17.04 -0.73
CA ILE A 62 3.61 17.27 -2.17
C ILE A 62 3.81 15.96 -2.93
N MET A 63 3.24 15.94 -4.13
CA MET A 63 3.51 14.95 -5.16
C MET A 63 3.84 15.68 -6.48
N PHE A 64 4.31 14.93 -7.47
CA PHE A 64 4.63 15.46 -8.79
C PHE A 64 3.65 14.93 -9.82
N ASN A 65 3.21 15.81 -10.72
CA ASN A 65 2.49 15.39 -11.91
C ASN A 65 3.43 14.55 -12.79
N GLN A 66 2.94 13.43 -13.34
CA GLN A 66 3.78 12.52 -14.12
C GLN A 66 4.19 13.10 -15.49
N GLU A 67 3.33 13.92 -16.09
CA GLU A 67 3.54 14.52 -17.41
C GLU A 67 4.33 15.83 -17.29
N THR A 68 3.86 16.76 -16.46
CA THR A 68 4.45 18.11 -16.36
C THR A 68 5.63 18.17 -15.40
N ARG A 69 5.77 17.17 -14.51
CA ARG A 69 6.74 17.16 -13.39
C ARG A 69 6.57 18.31 -12.41
N GLU A 70 5.46 19.06 -12.49
CA GLU A 70 5.14 20.12 -11.54
C GLU A 70 4.72 19.52 -10.20
N LYS A 71 5.17 20.15 -9.12
CA LYS A 71 4.75 19.77 -7.77
C LYS A 71 3.35 20.31 -7.48
N TYR A 72 2.56 19.55 -6.73
CA TYR A 72 1.28 19.99 -6.20
C TYR A 72 1.13 19.56 -4.74
N ARG A 73 0.45 20.38 -3.94
CA ARG A 73 0.14 20.12 -2.53
C ARG A 73 -0.89 19.00 -2.41
N VAL A 74 -0.71 18.13 -1.42
CA VAL A 74 -1.57 16.97 -1.16
C VAL A 74 -2.02 17.00 0.29
N ASP A 75 -3.22 17.51 0.54
CA ASP A 75 -3.83 17.47 1.88
C ASP A 75 -4.61 16.19 2.12
N GLN A 76 -5.14 15.59 1.04
CA GLN A 76 -5.80 14.29 1.06
C GLN A 76 -5.33 13.46 -0.14
N PHE A 77 -5.36 12.14 -0.01
CA PHE A 77 -4.99 11.22 -1.07
C PHE A 77 -5.98 10.05 -1.13
N PRO A 78 -7.16 10.24 -1.78
CA PRO A 78 -8.25 9.26 -1.79
C PRO A 78 -7.87 7.88 -2.34
N VAL A 79 -6.77 7.78 -3.08
CA VAL A 79 -6.20 6.53 -3.57
C VAL A 79 -5.63 5.67 -2.43
N ALA A 80 -5.01 6.30 -1.43
CA ALA A 80 -4.50 5.59 -0.25
C ALA A 80 -5.62 5.19 0.71
N SER A 81 -5.35 4.14 1.49
CA SER A 81 -6.25 3.65 2.53
C SER A 81 -6.75 4.77 3.45
N ARG A 82 -7.91 4.56 4.08
CA ARG A 82 -8.53 5.53 5.00
C ARG A 82 -7.58 5.93 6.13
N ILE A 83 -6.97 4.94 6.78
CA ILE A 83 -6.03 5.17 7.88
C ILE A 83 -4.84 6.06 7.49
N ILE A 84 -4.36 5.99 6.24
CA ILE A 84 -3.33 6.90 5.75
C ILE A 84 -3.88 8.32 5.63
N ASN A 85 -5.08 8.49 5.07
CA ASN A 85 -5.71 9.81 4.96
C ASN A 85 -6.00 10.44 6.33
N ASP A 86 -6.34 9.62 7.33
CA ASP A 86 -6.58 10.08 8.70
C ASP A 86 -5.26 10.48 9.39
N LEU A 87 -4.17 9.73 9.17
CA LEU A 87 -2.86 9.99 9.77
C LEU A 87 -2.10 11.16 9.14
N MET A 88 -2.26 11.42 7.84
CA MET A 88 -1.55 12.48 7.12
C MET A 88 -1.63 13.86 7.82
N PRO A 89 -2.81 14.43 8.10
CA PRO A 89 -2.91 15.73 8.75
C PRO A 89 -2.36 15.70 10.17
N LEU A 90 -2.67 14.65 10.94
CA LEU A 90 -2.23 14.51 12.33
C LEU A 90 -0.69 14.46 12.45
N LEU A 91 -0.04 13.74 11.55
CA LEU A 91 1.42 13.63 11.54
C LEU A 91 2.09 14.97 11.23
N ILE A 92 1.57 15.73 10.25
CA ILE A 92 2.12 17.04 9.90
C ILE A 92 1.99 18.01 11.08
N GLU A 93 0.80 18.12 11.67
CA GLU A 93 0.56 19.01 12.81
C GLU A 93 1.46 18.64 14.00
N ALA A 94 1.60 17.34 14.29
CA ALA A 94 2.42 16.87 15.41
C ALA A 94 3.94 17.08 15.20
N VAL A 95 4.39 17.29 13.95
CA VAL A 95 5.80 17.51 13.58
C VAL A 95 6.13 18.98 13.38
N LYS A 96 5.17 19.79 12.90
CA LYS A 96 5.38 21.17 12.42
C LYS A 96 6.05 22.08 13.46
N ASP A 97 5.61 22.01 14.72
CA ASP A 97 6.15 22.86 15.79
C ASP A 97 7.34 22.26 16.54
N LYS A 98 7.87 21.10 16.09
CA LYS A 98 9.03 20.43 16.69
C LYS A 98 10.24 20.56 15.78
N PRO A 99 11.14 21.54 15.98
CA PRO A 99 12.25 21.81 15.06
C PRO A 99 13.13 20.59 14.78
N VAL A 100 13.35 19.72 15.77
CA VAL A 100 14.16 18.50 15.63
C VAL A 100 13.50 17.49 14.69
N LEU A 101 12.18 17.32 14.75
CA LEU A 101 11.44 16.41 13.87
C LEU A 101 11.14 17.03 12.50
N ARG A 102 11.00 18.36 12.43
CA ARG A 102 10.75 19.09 11.19
C ARG A 102 12.02 19.26 10.36
N HIS A 103 13.12 19.67 10.96
CA HIS A 103 14.31 20.10 10.23
C HIS A 103 14.85 18.98 9.32
N LYS A 104 14.93 19.28 8.02
CA LYS A 104 15.42 18.38 6.96
C LYS A 104 14.58 17.11 6.74
N LEU A 105 13.37 17.02 7.28
CA LEU A 105 12.38 16.01 6.86
C LEU A 105 11.99 16.28 5.41
N PHE A 106 12.20 15.33 4.50
CA PHE A 106 11.94 15.56 3.07
C PHE A 106 10.96 14.56 2.46
N GLN A 107 10.69 13.44 3.14
CA GLN A 107 9.78 12.41 2.66
C GLN A 107 9.20 11.63 3.85
N VAL A 108 7.95 11.22 3.70
CA VAL A 108 7.26 10.31 4.63
C VAL A 108 6.68 9.16 3.81
N ASP A 109 6.99 7.95 4.24
CA ASP A 109 6.45 6.73 3.66
C ASP A 109 5.47 6.10 4.65
N PHE A 110 4.28 5.78 4.15
CA PHE A 110 3.23 5.11 4.90
C PHE A 110 3.05 3.68 4.35
N LEU A 111 3.04 2.72 5.27
CA LEU A 111 2.67 1.34 5.01
C LEU A 111 1.55 0.94 5.97
N SER A 112 0.33 0.76 5.47
CA SER A 112 -0.81 0.30 6.25
C SER A 112 -1.20 -1.13 5.86
N THR A 113 -2.10 -1.71 6.65
CA THR A 113 -2.64 -3.06 6.44
C THR A 113 -4.15 -3.07 6.59
N LEU A 114 -4.81 -4.16 6.17
CA LEU A 114 -6.22 -4.38 6.46
C LEU A 114 -6.49 -4.70 7.94
N SER A 115 -5.47 -5.12 8.68
CA SER A 115 -5.57 -5.40 10.13
C SER A 115 -5.59 -4.11 10.98
N GLY A 116 -5.29 -2.95 10.39
CA GLY A 116 -5.24 -1.66 11.08
C GLY A 116 -3.86 -1.27 11.58
N GLU A 117 -2.83 -2.10 11.38
CA GLU A 117 -1.44 -1.74 11.67
C GLU A 117 -0.87 -0.79 10.63
N VAL A 118 -0.06 0.17 11.09
CA VAL A 118 0.64 1.15 10.25
C VAL A 118 2.11 1.25 10.63
N LEU A 119 2.96 1.43 9.62
CA LEU A 119 4.36 1.76 9.79
C LEU A 119 4.68 3.02 9.01
N ILE A 120 5.19 4.02 9.73
CA ILE A 120 5.53 5.33 9.17
C ILE A 120 7.06 5.45 9.15
N SER A 121 7.63 5.72 7.98
CA SER A 121 9.05 6.03 7.84
C SER A 121 9.24 7.53 7.60
N LEU A 122 9.97 8.19 8.49
CA LEU A 122 10.36 9.60 8.37
C LEU A 122 11.77 9.69 7.79
N LEU A 123 11.92 10.28 6.60
CA LEU A 123 13.20 10.34 5.87
C LEU A 123 13.81 11.74 5.93
N TYR A 124 15.09 11.78 6.31
CA TYR A 124 15.81 13.03 6.63
C TYR A 124 17.09 13.23 5.82
N HIS A 125 17.38 14.50 5.52
CA HIS A 125 18.68 14.98 5.07
C HIS A 125 19.54 15.52 6.23
N LYS A 126 19.49 14.85 7.38
CA LYS A 126 20.35 15.10 8.55
C LYS A 126 20.64 13.80 9.28
N LYS A 127 21.62 13.80 10.19
CA LYS A 127 21.77 12.70 11.15
C LYS A 127 20.65 12.77 12.19
N LEU A 128 20.29 11.60 12.72
CA LEU A 128 19.32 11.47 13.80
C LEU A 128 20.11 11.14 15.06
N ASP A 129 19.87 11.92 16.11
CA ASP A 129 20.52 11.86 17.41
C ASP A 129 19.53 11.41 18.49
N ASP A 130 19.99 11.33 19.74
CA ASP A 130 19.18 10.88 20.87
C ASP A 130 17.99 11.82 21.15
N GLU A 131 18.14 13.11 20.85
CA GLU A 131 17.04 14.08 20.95
C GLU A 131 15.94 13.76 19.93
N TRP A 132 16.31 13.44 18.69
CA TRP A 132 15.34 12.97 17.69
C TRP A 132 14.64 11.69 18.14
N ILE A 133 15.36 10.73 18.73
CA ILE A 133 14.79 9.46 19.21
C ILE A 133 13.74 9.73 20.30
N ALA A 134 14.04 10.60 21.27
CA ALA A 134 13.11 10.93 22.34
C ALA A 134 11.80 11.55 21.79
N LEU A 135 11.93 12.58 20.95
CA LEU A 135 10.77 13.25 20.35
C LEU A 135 9.98 12.35 19.40
N ALA A 136 10.65 11.43 18.69
CA ALA A 136 10.00 10.47 17.82
C ALA A 136 9.21 9.41 18.60
N LYS A 137 9.68 9.02 19.80
CA LYS A 137 8.91 8.14 20.71
C LYS A 137 7.67 8.86 21.25
N GLU A 138 7.79 10.12 21.63
CA GLU A 138 6.65 10.94 22.05
C GLU A 138 5.63 11.08 20.91
N LEU A 139 6.09 11.41 19.69
CA LEU A 139 5.23 11.47 18.51
C LEU A 139 4.49 10.16 18.27
N LYS A 140 5.19 9.02 18.33
CA LYS A 140 4.58 7.70 18.19
C LYS A 140 3.51 7.48 19.26
N GLN A 141 3.79 7.82 20.52
CA GLN A 141 2.83 7.64 21.60
C GLN A 141 1.60 8.51 21.40
N THR A 142 1.76 9.80 21.09
CA THR A 142 0.66 10.72 20.81
C THR A 142 -0.27 10.17 19.73
N LEU A 143 0.29 9.68 18.62
CA LEU A 143 -0.54 9.12 17.55
C LEU A 143 -1.18 7.78 17.95
N ASN A 144 -0.54 6.95 18.77
CA ASN A 144 -1.20 5.75 19.31
C ASN A 144 -2.34 6.09 20.29
N ASP A 145 -2.19 7.17 21.07
CA ASP A 145 -3.23 7.65 22.00
C ASP A 145 -4.48 8.18 21.25
N GLU A 146 -4.31 8.67 20.01
CA GLU A 146 -5.41 8.98 19.09
C GLU A 146 -6.13 7.74 18.54
N GLY A 147 -5.69 6.53 18.92
CA GLY A 147 -6.34 5.27 18.58
C GLY A 147 -5.73 4.51 17.40
N PHE A 148 -4.56 4.94 16.92
CA PHE A 148 -3.84 4.21 15.87
C PHE A 148 -2.98 3.09 16.48
N ASN A 149 -2.66 2.07 15.67
CA ASN A 149 -1.67 1.06 16.00
C ASN A 149 -0.48 1.23 15.05
N LEU A 150 0.45 2.11 15.42
CA LEU A 150 1.56 2.48 14.55
C LEU A 150 2.94 2.30 15.17
N ASN A 151 3.87 1.94 14.30
CA ASN A 151 5.30 1.97 14.54
C ASN A 151 5.95 3.06 13.66
N LEU A 152 7.14 3.50 14.08
CA LEU A 152 7.84 4.60 13.44
C LEU A 152 9.31 4.23 13.16
N ILE A 153 9.79 4.60 11.98
CA ILE A 153 11.19 4.44 11.58
C ILE A 153 11.76 5.81 11.22
N GLY A 154 12.92 6.13 11.78
CA GLY A 154 13.76 7.24 11.32
C GLY A 154 14.76 6.76 10.29
N ARG A 155 14.80 7.39 9.12
CA ARG A 155 15.79 7.13 8.08
C ARG A 155 16.61 8.37 7.75
N ALA A 156 17.91 8.16 7.67
CA ALA A 156 18.85 9.12 7.14
C ALA A 156 19.92 8.39 6.33
N ARG A 157 20.84 9.14 5.71
CA ARG A 157 21.92 8.55 4.90
C ARG A 157 22.71 7.52 5.74
N LYS A 158 22.64 6.25 5.34
CA LYS A 158 23.28 5.09 6.02
C LYS A 158 22.85 4.90 7.48
N MET A 159 21.67 5.38 7.86
CA MET A 159 21.16 5.33 9.23
C MET A 159 19.69 4.93 9.21
N LYS A 160 19.34 3.93 10.02
CA LYS A 160 17.98 3.45 10.23
C LYS A 160 17.78 3.30 11.74
N ILE A 161 16.81 4.00 12.29
CA ILE A 161 16.39 3.90 13.69
C ILE A 161 14.99 3.31 13.68
N VAL A 162 14.84 2.14 14.31
CA VAL A 162 13.56 1.45 14.42
C VAL A 162 13.00 1.71 15.82
N LEU A 163 11.79 2.26 15.91
CA LEU A 163 11.07 2.38 17.16
C LEU A 163 10.14 1.17 17.32
N ASP A 164 10.62 0.21 18.10
CA ASP A 164 10.01 -1.09 18.43
C ASP A 164 10.01 -2.12 17.30
N GLN A 165 9.37 -1.84 16.16
CA GLN A 165 9.24 -2.83 15.06
C GLN A 165 9.39 -2.19 13.68
N GLU A 166 9.92 -2.96 12.73
CA GLU A 166 10.16 -2.55 11.34
C GLU A 166 9.24 -3.21 10.31
N TYR A 167 8.19 -3.87 10.80
CA TYR A 167 7.20 -4.57 9.99
C TYR A 167 5.79 -4.29 10.52
N VAL A 168 4.80 -4.58 9.69
CA VAL A 168 3.38 -4.65 10.07
C VAL A 168 2.84 -6.04 9.77
N ILE A 169 1.84 -6.47 10.54
CA ILE A 169 1.17 -7.76 10.36
C ILE A 169 -0.09 -7.58 9.52
N GLU A 170 -0.09 -8.18 8.33
CA GLU A 170 -1.27 -8.25 7.49
C GLU A 170 -2.06 -9.53 7.75
N LYS A 171 -3.39 -9.41 7.73
CA LYS A 171 -4.32 -10.53 7.91
C LYS A 171 -5.25 -10.60 6.71
N LEU A 172 -5.09 -11.64 5.91
CA LEU A 172 -5.85 -11.86 4.69
C LEU A 172 -6.78 -13.08 4.84
N ASN A 173 -8.08 -12.85 4.83
CA ASN A 173 -9.07 -13.93 4.85
C ASN A 173 -9.29 -14.44 3.43
N VAL A 174 -8.91 -15.68 3.12
CA VAL A 174 -9.14 -16.30 1.80
C VAL A 174 -9.96 -17.57 2.04
N PHE A 175 -11.21 -17.56 1.59
CA PHE A 175 -12.25 -18.52 2.03
C PHE A 175 -12.36 -18.58 3.56
N ASP A 176 -12.33 -19.78 4.13
CA ASP A 176 -12.45 -20.04 5.57
C ASP A 176 -11.10 -20.03 6.30
N ARG A 177 -10.04 -19.54 5.64
CA ARG A 177 -8.68 -19.48 6.21
C ARG A 177 -8.17 -18.06 6.30
N THR A 178 -7.60 -17.72 7.45
CA THR A 178 -6.88 -16.46 7.66
C THR A 178 -5.39 -16.69 7.47
N TYR A 179 -4.81 -16.01 6.49
CA TYR A 179 -3.37 -15.96 6.28
C TYR A 179 -2.80 -14.74 7.00
N THR A 180 -1.76 -14.95 7.79
CA THR A 180 -1.07 -13.88 8.53
C THR A 180 0.35 -13.79 8.01
N TYR A 181 0.81 -12.60 7.64
CA TYR A 181 2.17 -12.40 7.14
C TYR A 181 2.73 -11.03 7.52
N GLN A 182 4.05 -10.96 7.63
CA GLN A 182 4.77 -9.71 7.89
C GLN A 182 5.01 -8.94 6.59
N GLN A 183 4.76 -7.65 6.62
CA GLN A 183 5.18 -6.70 5.60
C GLN A 183 6.32 -5.86 6.17
N ILE A 184 7.53 -6.13 5.71
CA ILE A 184 8.74 -5.44 6.16
C ILE A 184 8.90 -4.14 5.36
N GLU A 185 9.30 -3.08 6.03
CA GLU A 185 9.60 -1.80 5.39
C GLU A 185 10.63 -1.95 4.26
N ASN A 186 10.38 -1.28 3.13
CA ASN A 186 11.13 -1.39 1.87
C ASN A 186 11.23 -2.78 1.22
N SER A 187 10.54 -3.79 1.75
CA SER A 187 10.29 -5.03 1.00
C SER A 187 9.11 -4.87 0.05
N PHE A 188 9.12 -5.63 -1.04
CA PHE A 188 8.01 -5.62 -1.99
C PHE A 188 6.77 -6.26 -1.36
N THR A 189 5.65 -5.53 -1.38
CA THR A 189 4.32 -6.04 -1.02
C THR A 189 3.30 -5.54 -2.01
N HIS A 190 2.26 -6.35 -2.25
CA HIS A 190 1.19 -5.94 -3.14
C HIS A 190 0.34 -4.86 -2.48
N GLN A 191 0.19 -3.72 -3.14
CA GLN A 191 -0.42 -2.54 -2.52
C GLN A 191 -1.94 -2.58 -2.56
N MET A 192 -2.54 -3.43 -3.41
CA MET A 192 -3.99 -3.61 -3.57
C MET A 192 -4.48 -4.87 -2.83
N VAL A 193 -4.32 -4.92 -1.50
CA VAL A 193 -4.51 -6.16 -0.72
C VAL A 193 -5.91 -6.79 -0.93
N ARG A 194 -6.96 -5.97 -1.10
CA ARG A 194 -8.32 -6.47 -1.40
C ARG A 194 -8.42 -7.13 -2.78
N LEU A 195 -7.73 -6.61 -3.78
CA LEU A 195 -7.69 -7.21 -5.11
C LEU A 195 -6.88 -8.51 -5.08
N GLN A 196 -5.73 -8.52 -4.40
CA GLN A 196 -4.94 -9.73 -4.18
C GLN A 196 -5.77 -10.84 -3.54
N ARG A 197 -6.58 -10.52 -2.52
CA ARG A 197 -7.53 -11.45 -1.89
C ARG A 197 -8.43 -12.12 -2.93
N ARG A 198 -9.06 -11.31 -3.79
CA ARG A 198 -9.97 -11.80 -4.84
C ARG A 198 -9.26 -12.69 -5.85
N CYS A 199 -8.08 -12.27 -6.32
CA CYS A 199 -7.29 -13.08 -7.25
C CYS A 199 -6.86 -14.42 -6.65
N LEU A 200 -6.47 -14.46 -5.36
CA LEU A 200 -6.10 -15.70 -4.67
C LEU A 200 -7.30 -16.63 -4.51
N SER A 201 -8.48 -16.09 -4.18
CA SER A 201 -9.72 -16.86 -4.16
C SER A 201 -10.07 -17.41 -5.55
N GLY A 202 -10.04 -16.59 -6.60
CA GLY A 202 -10.30 -17.03 -7.98
C GLY A 202 -9.33 -18.12 -8.44
N ARG A 203 -8.03 -17.95 -8.17
CA ARG A 203 -7.00 -18.94 -8.55
C ARG A 203 -7.18 -20.29 -7.85
N SER A 204 -7.64 -20.31 -6.60
CA SER A 204 -7.98 -21.55 -5.91
C SER A 204 -9.15 -22.26 -6.58
N ILE A 205 -10.18 -21.51 -7.01
CA ILE A 205 -11.34 -22.06 -7.74
C ILE A 205 -10.89 -22.67 -9.07
N VAL A 206 -9.99 -22.00 -9.80
CA VAL A 206 -9.44 -22.53 -11.07
C VAL A 206 -8.62 -23.81 -10.86
N LEU A 207 -7.79 -23.87 -9.81
CA LEU A 207 -7.02 -25.08 -9.48
C LEU A 207 -7.91 -26.24 -9.02
N GLU A 208 -8.99 -25.92 -8.32
CA GLU A 208 -9.97 -26.91 -7.85
C GLU A 208 -10.88 -27.38 -8.98
N SER A 209 -11.29 -26.50 -9.90
CA SER A 209 -12.03 -26.87 -11.11
C SER A 209 -11.17 -27.68 -12.07
N LEU A 210 -9.87 -27.38 -12.19
CA LEU A 210 -8.90 -28.24 -12.88
C LEU A 210 -8.83 -29.63 -12.22
N ARG A 211 -8.73 -29.72 -10.88
CA ARG A 211 -8.78 -31.01 -10.17
C ARG A 211 -10.07 -31.79 -10.43
N VAL A 212 -11.23 -31.13 -10.43
CA VAL A 212 -12.52 -31.77 -10.70
C VAL A 212 -12.63 -32.19 -12.18
N THR A 213 -12.10 -31.41 -13.11
CA THR A 213 -12.07 -31.74 -14.55
C THR A 213 -11.20 -32.99 -14.80
N PHE A 214 -10.10 -33.13 -14.06
CA PHE A 214 -9.26 -34.34 -14.08
C PHE A 214 -9.89 -35.56 -13.38
N LEU A 215 -10.86 -35.36 -12.49
CA LEU A 215 -11.58 -36.46 -11.81
C LEU A 215 -12.82 -36.94 -12.57
N SER A 216 -13.38 -36.11 -13.46
CA SER A 216 -14.58 -36.44 -14.27
C SER A 216 -14.26 -37.08 -15.63
N SER A 217 -12.98 -37.23 -15.98
CA SER A 217 -12.54 -37.86 -17.23
C SER A 217 -11.67 -39.05 -16.87
N THR A 218 -12.23 -40.25 -17.02
CA THR A 218 -11.58 -41.56 -17.15
C THR A 218 -10.14 -41.69 -16.64
N VAL A 219 -9.98 -42.48 -15.57
CA VAL A 219 -8.74 -43.12 -15.09
C VAL A 219 -7.58 -43.05 -16.08
N VAL A 220 -6.57 -42.22 -15.78
CA VAL A 220 -5.21 -42.45 -16.25
C VAL A 220 -4.32 -42.45 -15.01
N THR A 221 -3.98 -43.66 -14.58
CA THR A 221 -2.88 -43.91 -13.65
C THR A 221 -1.59 -43.39 -14.28
N VAL A 222 -0.99 -42.35 -13.70
CA VAL A 222 0.43 -42.07 -13.93
C VAL A 222 1.18 -42.70 -12.78
N THR A 223 1.65 -43.91 -13.04
CA THR A 223 2.59 -44.66 -12.21
C THR A 223 3.84 -43.81 -12.00
N SER A 224 4.25 -43.72 -10.74
CA SER A 224 5.63 -43.44 -10.31
C SER A 224 6.63 -44.25 -11.15
N LEU A 225 7.67 -43.59 -11.67
CA LEU A 225 9.01 -44.08 -12.06
C LEU A 225 9.62 -43.02 -13.01
N LEU A 226 10.70 -42.28 -12.71
CA LEU A 226 12.03 -42.73 -12.30
C LEU A 226 12.86 -41.54 -11.74
N ARG A 227 13.64 -41.86 -10.69
CA ARG A 227 14.95 -41.31 -10.24
C ARG A 227 15.13 -39.81 -10.02
#